data_AF-K1JB79-F1
#
_entry.id   AF-K1JB79-F1
#
_cell.length_a   1.000
_cell.length_b   1.000
_cell.length_c   1.000
_cell.angle_alpha   90.00
_cell.angle_beta   90.00
_cell.angle_gamma   90.00
#
_symmetry.space_group_name_H-M   'P 1'
#
loop_
_entity.id
_entity.type
_entity.pdbx_description
1 polymer ?
#
loop_
_entity_poly.entity_id
_entity_poly.type
_entity_poly.pdbx_seq_one_letter_code
_entity_poly.pdbx_strand_id
1 'polypeptide(L)'
;MKRPTAIPLLCALLLALPAGASQTGFSNSLGQINVGWLDSEGKPQQLTYRLEQGKLPPLIAYRPARMQEEILQVLLREVRQKYPEVQFTLARPSLELHLKSRNQDKAREAMAWLESQRSKAEQEWLDQHYFQYFTPPDGKLAVKQDHVRIALESRASLAPLAEQLKQQGNSEPETRQQTVAHMLTFIQSIPYQQLDSLNGRQGKGFLTPRQVLEQNRGDCDSKVTLMAAMLAQLFPELKQAMVFVPGHALLAVDLPAKPGDATLSWQGQNYLLLEPTGPATLPAGQIASTSKTLVDSKQLSVQPVQEKG
;
A
#
# COMPACT_ATOMS: atom_id res chain seq x y z
N MET A 1 2.29 -1.25 -73.03
CA MET A 1 2.84 -1.83 -71.79
C MET A 1 3.22 -0.69 -70.84
N LYS A 2 2.36 -0.40 -69.86
CA LYS A 2 2.54 0.70 -68.90
C LYS A 2 3.22 0.16 -67.64
N ARG A 3 4.32 0.78 -67.20
CA ARG A 3 5.01 0.48 -65.94
C ARG A 3 4.20 1.03 -64.77
N PRO A 4 3.95 0.29 -63.68
CA PRO A 4 3.34 0.85 -62.49
C PRO A 4 4.38 1.57 -61.64
N THR A 5 4.04 2.79 -61.24
CA THR A 5 4.72 3.61 -60.23
C THR A 5 4.51 3.00 -58.85
N ALA A 6 5.60 2.73 -58.13
CA ALA A 6 5.56 2.29 -56.74
C ALA A 6 5.17 3.47 -55.84
N ILE A 7 4.09 3.31 -55.09
CA ILE A 7 3.69 4.20 -53.99
C ILE A 7 4.29 3.61 -52.72
N PRO A 8 5.14 4.31 -51.97
CA PRO A 8 5.58 3.83 -50.67
C PRO A 8 4.42 3.98 -49.69
N LEU A 9 3.94 2.84 -49.17
CA LEU A 9 3.01 2.78 -48.05
C LEU A 9 3.71 3.38 -46.82
N LEU A 10 3.29 4.57 -46.41
CA LEU A 10 3.74 5.17 -45.16
C LEU A 10 3.05 4.41 -44.01
N CYS A 11 3.75 3.46 -43.41
CA CYS A 11 3.34 2.85 -42.14
C CYS A 11 3.31 3.95 -41.06
N ALA A 12 2.12 4.43 -40.73
CA ALA A 12 1.90 5.25 -39.54
C ALA A 12 2.15 4.37 -38.31
N LEU A 13 3.34 4.47 -37.74
CA LEU A 13 3.61 4.04 -36.37
C LEU A 13 2.71 4.87 -35.44
N LEU A 14 1.63 4.26 -34.98
CA LEU A 14 0.91 4.68 -33.77
C LEU A 14 1.88 4.56 -32.59
N LEU A 15 2.64 5.64 -32.35
CA LEU A 15 3.34 5.86 -31.10
C LEU A 15 2.26 5.97 -30.01
N ALA A 16 2.08 4.92 -29.23
CA ALA A 16 1.40 5.01 -27.94
C ALA A 16 2.22 6.00 -27.09
N LEU A 17 1.76 7.26 -27.02
CA LEU A 17 2.31 8.24 -26.11
C LEU A 17 2.19 7.65 -24.70
N PRO A 18 3.26 7.59 -23.91
CA PRO A 18 3.12 7.26 -22.50
C PRO A 18 2.13 8.27 -21.92
N ALA A 19 1.06 7.81 -21.27
CA ALA A 19 0.17 8.67 -20.53
C ALA A 19 1.02 9.40 -19.48
N GLY A 20 1.46 10.61 -19.81
CA GLY A 20 2.27 11.43 -18.93
C GLY A 20 1.44 11.72 -17.69
N ALA A 21 2.01 11.48 -16.52
CA ALA A 21 1.39 11.87 -15.27
C ALA A 21 1.00 13.36 -15.35
N SER A 22 -0.19 13.72 -14.88
CA SER A 22 -0.72 15.10 -14.96
C SER A 22 0.09 16.12 -14.16
N GLN A 23 1.16 15.70 -13.49
CA GLN A 23 2.08 16.57 -12.79
C GLN A 23 2.88 17.46 -13.75
N THR A 24 2.84 18.75 -13.49
CA THR A 24 3.51 19.80 -14.27
C THR A 24 4.83 20.23 -13.66
N GLY A 25 5.06 19.93 -12.37
CA GLY A 25 6.34 20.20 -11.71
C GLY A 25 6.45 19.56 -10.33
N PHE A 26 7.69 19.24 -9.93
CA PHE A 26 8.02 18.78 -8.58
C PHE A 26 9.41 19.30 -8.19
N SER A 27 9.53 19.81 -6.97
CA SER A 27 10.83 20.05 -6.32
C SER A 27 10.74 19.80 -4.82
N ASN A 28 11.83 19.29 -4.24
CA ASN A 28 11.98 19.12 -2.80
C ASN A 28 13.32 19.70 -2.37
N SER A 29 13.28 20.88 -1.75
CA SER A 29 14.45 21.64 -1.31
C SER A 29 14.44 21.74 0.21
N LEU A 30 15.32 20.98 0.88
CA LEU A 30 15.44 20.97 2.34
C LEU A 30 14.09 20.72 3.06
N GLY A 31 13.27 19.81 2.52
CA GLY A 31 11.99 19.44 3.09
C GLY A 31 10.82 20.38 2.74
N GLN A 32 11.08 21.46 1.99
CA GLN A 32 10.02 22.25 1.35
C GLN A 32 9.69 21.65 0.00
N ILE A 33 8.48 21.14 -0.14
CA ILE A 33 8.01 20.46 -1.34
C ILE A 33 7.12 21.42 -2.12
N ASN A 34 7.40 21.58 -3.41
CA ASN A 34 6.56 22.32 -4.36
C ASN A 34 6.07 21.35 -5.42
N VAL A 35 4.76 21.34 -5.67
CA VAL A 35 4.13 20.45 -6.65
C VAL A 35 3.15 21.25 -7.50
N GLY A 36 3.18 21.04 -8.80
CA GLY A 36 2.15 21.48 -9.73
C GLY A 36 1.55 20.31 -10.49
N TRP A 37 0.25 20.33 -10.76
CA TRP A 37 -0.44 19.31 -11.55
C TRP A 37 -1.64 19.88 -12.29
N LEU A 38 -2.19 19.12 -13.23
CA LEU A 38 -3.49 19.39 -13.84
C LEU A 38 -4.56 18.56 -13.14
N ASP A 39 -5.65 19.21 -12.73
CA ASP A 39 -6.81 18.50 -12.18
C ASP A 39 -7.61 17.76 -13.27
N SER A 40 -8.73 17.15 -12.88
CA SER A 40 -9.60 16.39 -13.80
C SER A 40 -10.23 17.23 -14.91
N GLU A 41 -10.26 18.56 -14.77
CA GLU A 41 -10.74 19.48 -15.80
C GLU A 41 -9.59 20.07 -16.64
N GLY A 42 -8.35 19.64 -16.38
CA GLY A 42 -7.15 20.15 -17.03
C GLY A 42 -6.72 21.53 -16.50
N LYS A 43 -7.26 21.99 -15.37
CA LYS A 43 -6.85 23.27 -14.79
C LYS A 43 -5.56 23.11 -13.99
N PRO A 44 -4.61 24.05 -14.11
CA PRO A 44 -3.37 24.00 -13.37
C PRO A 44 -3.61 24.28 -11.88
N GLN A 45 -3.06 23.40 -11.06
CA GLN A 45 -3.03 23.46 -9.60
C GLN A 45 -1.57 23.53 -9.14
N GLN A 46 -1.33 24.20 -8.02
CA GLN A 46 0.00 24.27 -7.41
C GLN A 46 -0.11 24.42 -5.90
N LEU A 47 0.78 23.77 -5.17
CA LEU A 47 0.92 23.96 -3.73
C LEU A 47 2.37 23.85 -3.27
N THR A 48 2.62 24.41 -2.10
CA THR A 48 3.90 24.37 -1.41
C THR A 48 3.65 23.99 0.05
N TYR A 49 4.34 22.96 0.51
CA TYR A 49 4.11 22.41 1.84
C TYR A 49 5.40 21.88 2.48
N ARG A 50 5.32 21.70 3.79
CA ARG A 50 6.26 20.91 4.58
C ARG A 50 5.46 19.85 5.33
N LEU A 51 6.07 18.70 5.54
CA LEU A 51 5.48 17.59 6.29
C LEU A 51 5.97 17.63 7.73
N GLU A 52 5.05 17.46 8.67
CA GLU A 52 5.37 17.32 10.09
C GLU A 52 6.19 16.05 10.35
N GLN A 53 6.91 16.01 11.46
CA GLN A 53 7.73 14.85 11.80
C GLN A 53 6.87 13.59 11.93
N GLY A 54 7.21 12.56 11.15
CA GLY A 54 6.55 11.25 11.23
C GLY A 54 7.05 10.42 12.41
N LYS A 55 6.19 9.53 12.90
CA LYS A 55 6.51 8.57 13.97
C LYS A 55 6.92 7.19 13.47
N LEU A 56 6.65 6.89 12.19
CA LEU A 56 6.97 5.60 11.61
C LEU A 56 8.49 5.39 11.57
N PRO A 57 8.98 4.22 12.01
CA PRO A 57 10.37 3.85 11.80
C PRO A 57 10.65 3.59 10.31
N PRO A 58 11.92 3.51 9.90
CA PRO A 58 12.28 3.02 8.58
C PRO A 58 11.70 1.61 8.34
N LEU A 59 10.81 1.48 7.36
CA LEU A 59 10.26 0.19 6.99
C LEU A 59 11.29 -0.67 6.24
N ILE A 60 11.21 -1.98 6.43
CA ILE A 60 12.08 -2.96 5.78
C ILE A 60 11.33 -3.68 4.65
N ALA A 61 12.08 -4.20 3.68
CA ALA A 61 11.53 -5.11 2.68
C ALA A 61 11.27 -6.49 3.31
N TYR A 62 10.17 -7.13 2.93
CA TYR A 62 9.86 -8.47 3.38
C TYR A 62 10.86 -9.49 2.83
N ARG A 63 11.47 -10.29 3.70
CA ARG A 63 12.43 -11.34 3.35
C ARG A 63 12.16 -12.58 4.20
N PRO A 64 11.44 -13.59 3.68
CA PRO A 64 11.00 -14.76 4.47
C PRO A 64 12.16 -15.47 5.20
N ALA A 65 13.29 -15.69 4.54
CA ALA A 65 14.45 -16.33 5.16
C ALA A 65 15.02 -15.52 6.34
N ARG A 66 15.02 -14.19 6.23
CA ARG A 66 15.48 -13.29 7.30
C ARG A 66 14.52 -13.32 8.49
N MET A 67 13.21 -13.25 8.22
CA MET A 67 12.17 -13.37 9.25
C MET A 67 12.31 -14.69 10.02
N GLN A 68 12.40 -15.82 9.30
CA GLN A 68 12.56 -17.14 9.91
C GLN A 68 13.82 -17.23 10.78
N GLU A 69 14.94 -16.67 10.31
CA GLU A 69 16.17 -16.62 11.08
C GLU A 69 16.02 -15.78 12.36
N GLU A 70 15.47 -14.58 12.27
CA GLU A 70 15.30 -13.68 13.42
C GLU A 70 14.35 -14.27 14.47
N ILE A 71 13.21 -14.84 14.06
CA ILE A 71 12.28 -15.56 14.94
C ILE A 71 13.00 -16.72 15.65
N LEU A 72 13.74 -17.53 14.89
CA LEU A 72 14.44 -18.68 15.46
C LEU A 72 15.54 -18.24 16.46
N GLN A 73 16.24 -17.14 16.20
CA GLN A 73 17.21 -16.59 17.16
C GLN A 73 16.57 -16.15 18.48
N VAL A 74 15.39 -15.54 18.43
CA VAL A 74 14.62 -15.16 19.62
C VAL A 74 14.22 -16.42 20.40
N LEU A 75 13.57 -17.36 19.73
CA LEU A 75 13.11 -18.61 20.34
C LEU A 75 14.26 -19.44 20.94
N LEU A 76 15.41 -19.51 20.25
CA LEU A 76 16.57 -20.24 20.74
C LEU A 76 17.20 -19.59 21.97
N ARG A 77 17.14 -18.26 22.09
CA ARG A 77 17.60 -17.56 23.29
C ARG A 77 16.74 -17.91 24.49
N GLU A 78 15.43 -17.88 24.33
CA GLU A 78 14.48 -18.14 25.41
C GLU A 78 14.45 -19.61 25.83
N VAL A 79 14.44 -20.56 24.87
CA VAL A 79 14.43 -21.99 25.19
C VAL A 79 15.70 -22.41 25.94
N ARG A 80 16.86 -21.83 25.61
CA ARG A 80 18.14 -22.11 26.29
C ARG A 80 18.14 -21.61 27.74
N GLN A 81 17.45 -20.51 28.02
CA GLN A 81 17.27 -20.02 29.38
C GLN A 81 16.33 -20.93 30.18
N LYS A 82 15.27 -21.44 29.52
CA LYS A 82 14.26 -22.28 30.16
C LYS A 82 14.71 -23.74 30.35
N TYR A 83 15.53 -24.26 29.45
CA TYR A 83 16.02 -25.65 29.42
C TYR A 83 17.55 -25.69 29.25
N PRO A 84 18.33 -25.25 30.25
CA PRO A 84 19.79 -25.15 30.16
C PRO A 84 20.51 -26.51 29.96
N GLU A 85 19.87 -27.61 30.30
CA GLU A 85 20.36 -28.99 30.11
C GLU A 85 20.17 -29.53 28.68
N VAL A 86 19.49 -28.79 27.80
CA VAL A 86 19.29 -29.14 26.39
C VAL A 86 20.22 -28.29 25.53
N GLN A 87 21.08 -28.96 24.74
CA GLN A 87 21.96 -28.31 23.79
C GLN A 87 21.26 -28.16 22.44
N PHE A 88 21.22 -26.93 21.93
CA PHE A 88 20.64 -26.59 20.63
C PHE A 88 21.74 -26.15 19.66
N THR A 89 21.80 -26.79 18.50
CA THR A 89 22.70 -26.42 17.40
C THR A 89 21.88 -26.09 16.16
N LEU A 90 22.15 -24.93 15.55
CA LEU A 90 21.48 -24.49 14.32
C LEU A 90 22.40 -24.70 13.12
N ALA A 91 22.00 -25.56 12.18
CA ALA A 91 22.70 -25.71 10.92
C ALA A 91 22.42 -24.49 10.01
N ARG A 92 23.46 -23.97 9.37
CA ARG A 92 23.37 -22.83 8.44
C ARG A 92 23.93 -23.28 7.08
N PRO A 93 23.30 -22.92 5.95
CA PRO A 93 22.20 -21.95 5.80
C PRO A 93 20.78 -22.54 5.91
N SER A 94 20.61 -23.85 6.10
CA SER A 94 19.30 -24.53 6.08
C SER A 94 18.36 -24.16 7.24
N LEU A 95 18.89 -23.55 8.30
CA LEU A 95 18.19 -23.26 9.55
C LEU A 95 17.62 -24.53 10.23
N GLU A 96 18.21 -25.71 9.98
CA GLU A 96 17.82 -26.95 10.66
C GLU A 96 18.27 -26.94 12.12
N LEU A 97 17.33 -27.21 13.02
CA LEU A 97 17.58 -27.26 14.46
C LEU A 97 17.92 -28.70 14.91
N HIS A 98 19.11 -28.87 15.48
CA HIS A 98 19.53 -30.12 16.11
C HIS A 98 19.54 -29.98 17.63
N LEU A 99 19.07 -31.02 18.32
CA LEU A 99 19.00 -31.07 19.77
C LEU A 99 19.82 -32.24 20.31
N LYS A 100 20.51 -31.98 21.42
CA LYS A 100 21.20 -33.01 22.21
C LYS A 100 20.87 -32.80 23.69
N SER A 101 20.40 -33.85 24.36
CA SER A 101 20.26 -33.85 25.82
C SER A 101 20.49 -35.24 26.39
N ARG A 102 20.98 -35.28 27.62
CA ARG A 102 21.05 -36.51 28.42
C ARG A 102 19.70 -36.87 29.05
N ASN A 103 18.75 -35.93 29.06
CA ASN A 103 17.39 -36.12 29.55
C ASN A 103 16.41 -35.98 28.37
N GLN A 104 15.86 -37.11 27.91
CA GLN A 104 14.95 -37.13 26.76
C GLN A 104 13.61 -36.44 27.04
N ASP A 105 13.12 -36.46 28.27
CA ASP A 105 11.88 -35.77 28.65
C ASP A 105 12.06 -34.26 28.53
N LYS A 106 13.20 -33.75 28.99
CA LYS A 106 13.53 -32.32 28.84
C LYS A 106 13.74 -31.89 27.40
N ALA A 107 14.33 -32.76 26.56
CA ALA A 107 14.39 -32.50 25.12
C ALA A 107 12.99 -32.41 24.49
N ARG A 108 12.06 -33.29 24.88
CA ARG A 108 10.66 -33.27 24.40
C ARG A 108 9.90 -32.05 24.87
N GLU A 109 10.01 -31.70 26.16
CA GLU A 109 9.42 -30.49 26.72
C GLU A 109 9.92 -29.23 26.01
N ALA A 110 11.23 -29.15 25.73
CA ALA A 110 11.81 -28.00 25.06
C ALA A 110 11.36 -27.85 23.60
N MET A 111 11.24 -28.96 22.86
CA MET A 111 10.67 -28.95 21.51
C MET A 111 9.20 -28.55 21.50
N ALA A 112 8.39 -29.12 22.39
CA ALA A 112 6.99 -28.75 22.53
C ALA A 112 6.83 -27.27 22.87
N TRP A 113 7.72 -26.74 23.72
CA TRP A 113 7.75 -25.32 24.04
C TRP A 113 8.07 -24.46 22.80
N LEU A 114 9.10 -24.80 22.02
CA LEU A 114 9.44 -24.07 20.79
C LEU A 114 8.27 -24.01 19.79
N GLU A 115 7.62 -25.16 19.54
CA GLU A 115 6.44 -25.22 18.66
C GLU A 115 5.29 -24.36 19.20
N SER A 116 5.06 -24.38 20.53
CA SER A 116 4.00 -23.57 21.16
C SER A 116 4.24 -22.06 21.05
N GLN A 117 5.51 -21.62 20.97
CA GLN A 117 5.85 -20.19 20.91
C GLN A 117 6.00 -19.67 19.48
N ARG A 118 6.08 -20.56 18.48
CA ARG A 118 6.40 -20.19 17.09
C ARG A 118 5.43 -19.15 16.52
N SER A 119 4.13 -19.43 16.59
CA SER A 119 3.10 -18.52 16.05
C SER A 119 3.07 -17.17 16.77
N LYS A 120 3.38 -17.15 18.07
CA LYS A 120 3.46 -15.91 18.85
C LYS A 120 4.65 -15.06 18.42
N ALA A 121 5.85 -15.65 18.37
CA ALA A 121 7.06 -14.95 17.94
C ALA A 121 6.96 -14.46 16.49
N GLU A 122 6.28 -15.23 15.63
CA GLU A 122 5.96 -14.83 14.27
C GLU A 122 5.03 -13.60 14.22
N GLN A 123 3.93 -13.61 14.96
CA GLN A 123 3.03 -12.46 15.03
C GLN A 123 3.72 -11.22 15.60
N GLU A 124 4.53 -11.37 16.66
CA GLU A 124 5.31 -10.27 17.25
C GLU A 124 6.31 -9.68 16.25
N TRP A 125 6.98 -10.53 15.46
CA TRP A 125 7.88 -10.06 14.41
C TRP A 125 7.13 -9.28 13.33
N LEU A 126 5.98 -9.78 12.86
CA LEU A 126 5.15 -9.10 11.88
C LEU A 126 4.71 -7.72 12.40
N ASP A 127 4.19 -7.66 13.63
CA ASP A 127 3.74 -6.41 14.25
C ASP A 127 4.91 -5.44 14.47
N GLN A 128 6.08 -5.91 14.89
CA GLN A 128 7.27 -5.07 15.06
C GLN A 128 7.72 -4.43 13.75
N HIS A 129 7.60 -5.15 12.64
CA HIS A 129 8.10 -4.74 11.33
C HIS A 129 7.03 -4.22 10.37
N TYR A 130 5.82 -3.90 10.88
CA TYR A 130 4.70 -3.38 10.11
C TYR A 130 4.28 -4.30 8.97
N PHE A 131 4.30 -5.61 9.23
CA PHE A 131 3.72 -6.61 8.37
C PHE A 131 2.46 -7.19 9.00
N GLN A 132 1.65 -7.83 8.17
CA GLN A 132 0.49 -8.60 8.61
C GLN A 132 0.29 -9.77 7.67
N TYR A 133 -0.40 -10.79 8.18
CA TYR A 133 -1.02 -11.77 7.32
C TYR A 133 -2.17 -11.18 6.54
N PHE A 134 -2.34 -11.69 5.33
CA PHE A 134 -3.39 -11.29 4.43
C PHE A 134 -3.80 -12.46 3.54
N THR A 135 -5.09 -12.57 3.26
CA THR A 135 -5.60 -13.54 2.28
C THR A 135 -6.03 -12.75 1.04
N PRO A 136 -5.27 -12.82 -0.07
CA PRO A 136 -5.67 -12.23 -1.34
C PRO A 136 -6.88 -12.96 -1.93
N PRO A 137 -7.43 -12.45 -3.04
CA PRO A 137 -8.54 -13.09 -3.75
C PRO A 137 -8.24 -14.53 -4.24
N ASP A 138 -6.97 -14.91 -4.35
CA ASP A 138 -6.55 -16.27 -4.72
C ASP A 138 -6.62 -17.28 -3.56
N GLY A 139 -6.97 -16.82 -2.35
CA GLY A 139 -7.14 -17.63 -1.15
C GLY A 139 -5.85 -18.08 -0.48
N LYS A 140 -4.67 -17.69 -0.98
CA LYS A 140 -3.39 -18.14 -0.44
C LYS A 140 -2.88 -17.17 0.61
N LEU A 141 -2.70 -17.64 1.85
CA LEU A 141 -2.14 -16.83 2.92
C LEU A 141 -0.80 -16.20 2.48
N ALA A 142 -0.72 -14.89 2.59
CA ALA A 142 0.43 -14.08 2.23
C ALA A 142 0.82 -13.15 3.38
N VAL A 143 2.03 -12.61 3.32
CA VAL A 143 2.50 -11.54 4.19
C VAL A 143 2.68 -10.27 3.36
N LYS A 144 2.14 -9.15 3.82
CA LYS A 144 2.26 -7.83 3.19
C LYS A 144 2.46 -6.76 4.24
N GLN A 145 2.85 -5.55 3.85
CA GLN A 145 2.87 -4.42 4.78
C GLN A 145 1.46 -4.16 5.36
N ASP A 146 1.41 -3.76 6.63
CA ASP A 146 0.18 -3.33 7.28
C ASP A 146 -0.18 -1.90 6.82
N HIS A 147 -0.66 -1.81 5.58
CA HIS A 147 -1.05 -0.54 4.93
C HIS A 147 -2.04 0.26 5.79
N VAL A 148 -2.98 -0.40 6.45
CA VAL A 148 -3.97 0.25 7.33
C VAL A 148 -3.27 0.90 8.52
N ARG A 149 -2.45 0.15 9.24
CA ARG A 149 -1.67 0.69 10.37
C ARG A 149 -0.75 1.83 9.94
N ILE A 150 -0.06 1.66 8.81
CA ILE A 150 0.83 2.68 8.24
C ILE A 150 0.05 3.96 7.90
N ALA A 151 -1.14 3.85 7.30
CA ALA A 151 -1.98 5.01 6.98
C ALA A 151 -2.37 5.77 8.25
N LEU A 152 -2.90 5.06 9.24
CA LEU A 152 -3.40 5.63 10.49
C LEU A 152 -2.30 6.28 11.32
N GLU A 153 -1.12 5.65 11.40
CA GLU A 153 0.03 6.22 12.12
C GLU A 153 0.72 7.36 11.35
N SER A 154 0.51 7.46 10.02
CA SER A 154 1.04 8.55 9.21
C SER A 154 0.18 9.81 9.24
N ARG A 155 -1.13 9.71 9.53
CA ARG A 155 -2.13 10.78 9.31
C ARG A 155 -1.71 12.16 9.85
N ALA A 156 -1.23 12.20 11.10
CA ALA A 156 -0.85 13.46 11.76
C ALA A 156 0.33 14.15 11.07
N SER A 157 1.26 13.37 10.47
CA SER A 157 2.42 13.94 9.77
C SER A 157 2.03 14.68 8.47
N LEU A 158 0.83 14.39 7.95
CA LEU A 158 0.32 14.90 6.68
C LEU A 158 -0.64 16.09 6.86
N ALA A 159 -0.94 16.48 8.10
CA ALA A 159 -1.95 17.50 8.40
C ALA A 159 -1.78 18.81 7.61
N PRO A 160 -0.57 19.40 7.46
CA PRO A 160 -0.42 20.65 6.70
C PRO A 160 -0.82 20.51 5.23
N LEU A 161 -0.48 19.38 4.59
CA LEU A 161 -0.84 19.12 3.20
C LEU A 161 -2.34 18.81 3.08
N ALA A 162 -2.87 18.00 4.00
CA ALA A 162 -4.27 17.61 3.99
C ALA A 162 -5.18 18.84 4.07
N GLU A 163 -4.90 19.78 4.99
CA GLU A 163 -5.65 21.04 5.12
C GLU A 163 -5.57 21.92 3.86
N GLN A 164 -4.41 21.97 3.18
CA GLN A 164 -4.29 22.74 1.93
C GLN A 164 -5.12 22.17 0.77
N LEU A 165 -5.32 20.85 0.74
CA LEU A 165 -6.11 20.19 -0.31
C LEU A 165 -7.62 20.17 0.00
N LYS A 166 -8.02 20.59 1.21
CA LYS A 166 -9.42 20.66 1.61
C LYS A 166 -10.17 21.67 0.75
N GLN A 167 -11.31 21.25 0.20
CA GLN A 167 -12.21 22.11 -0.56
C GLN A 167 -13.37 22.59 0.32
N GLN A 168 -14.10 23.60 -0.14
CA GLN A 168 -15.29 24.12 0.54
C GLN A 168 -16.53 23.85 -0.30
N GLY A 169 -17.53 23.17 0.28
CA GLY A 169 -18.85 22.99 -0.30
C GLY A 169 -19.94 23.78 0.44
N ASN A 170 -21.17 23.77 -0.08
CA ASN A 170 -22.33 24.39 0.58
C ASN A 170 -22.88 23.54 1.72
N SER A 171 -22.41 22.29 1.84
CA SER A 171 -22.75 21.37 2.92
C SER A 171 -21.54 20.52 3.30
N GLU A 172 -21.65 19.83 4.43
CA GLU A 172 -20.61 18.94 4.94
C GLU A 172 -20.36 17.72 4.01
N PRO A 173 -21.39 17.03 3.48
CA PRO A 173 -21.20 15.98 2.47
C PRO A 173 -20.57 16.50 1.17
N GLU A 174 -20.98 17.67 0.69
CA GLU A 174 -20.42 18.27 -0.53
C GLU A 174 -18.94 18.63 -0.32
N THR A 175 -18.60 19.18 0.85
CA THR A 175 -17.21 19.47 1.25
C THR A 175 -16.35 18.21 1.21
N ARG A 176 -16.84 17.08 1.74
CA ARG A 176 -16.12 15.80 1.68
C ARG A 176 -15.94 15.31 0.25
N GLN A 177 -17.00 15.33 -0.57
CA GLN A 177 -16.96 14.89 -1.97
C GLN A 177 -15.95 15.69 -2.79
N GLN A 178 -16.00 17.02 -2.70
CA GLN A 178 -15.07 17.90 -3.43
C GLN A 178 -13.63 17.74 -2.94
N THR A 179 -13.42 17.61 -1.63
CA THR A 179 -12.09 17.36 -1.05
C THR A 179 -11.52 16.04 -1.53
N VAL A 180 -12.31 14.95 -1.48
CA VAL A 180 -11.90 13.63 -1.95
C VAL A 180 -11.54 13.66 -3.44
N ALA A 181 -12.36 14.31 -4.28
CA ALA A 181 -12.06 14.45 -5.70
C ALA A 181 -10.77 15.24 -5.95
N HIS A 182 -10.57 16.36 -5.25
CA HIS A 182 -9.37 17.18 -5.39
C HIS A 182 -8.10 16.43 -4.95
N MET A 183 -8.14 15.79 -3.77
CA MET A 183 -7.05 14.93 -3.28
C MET A 183 -6.74 13.79 -4.25
N LEU A 184 -7.76 13.16 -4.83
CA LEU A 184 -7.59 12.08 -5.80
C LEU A 184 -6.79 12.55 -7.01
N THR A 185 -7.10 13.73 -7.58
CA THR A 185 -6.34 14.28 -8.72
C THR A 185 -4.89 14.56 -8.35
N PHE A 186 -4.64 15.10 -7.15
CA PHE A 186 -3.28 15.35 -6.65
C PHE A 186 -2.49 14.03 -6.54
N ILE A 187 -3.06 12.99 -5.93
CA ILE A 187 -2.36 11.71 -5.75
C ILE A 187 -2.16 10.97 -7.07
N GLN A 188 -3.16 10.99 -7.97
CA GLN A 188 -3.02 10.41 -9.31
C GLN A 188 -1.94 11.11 -10.14
N SER A 189 -1.68 12.41 -9.89
CA SER A 189 -0.62 13.16 -10.56
C SER A 189 0.79 12.71 -10.15
N ILE A 190 0.98 12.13 -8.97
CA ILE A 190 2.27 11.63 -8.52
C ILE A 190 2.72 10.52 -9.50
N PRO A 191 3.97 10.49 -9.98
CA PRO A 191 4.44 9.43 -10.88
C PRO A 191 4.26 8.02 -10.33
N TYR A 192 3.76 7.10 -11.15
CA TYR A 192 3.71 5.69 -10.81
C TYR A 192 5.11 5.07 -10.92
N GLN A 193 5.51 4.30 -9.90
CA GLN A 193 6.71 3.48 -9.95
C GLN A 193 6.42 2.13 -9.30
N GLN A 194 6.61 1.05 -10.04
CA GLN A 194 6.58 -0.29 -9.45
C GLN A 194 7.79 -0.44 -8.50
N LEU A 195 7.53 -0.70 -7.23
CA LEU A 195 8.56 -0.76 -6.18
C LEU A 195 9.06 -2.19 -5.90
N ASP A 196 8.30 -3.19 -6.34
CA ASP A 196 8.73 -4.57 -6.31
C ASP A 196 9.69 -4.88 -7.45
N SER A 197 10.90 -5.34 -7.11
CA SER A 197 11.79 -5.96 -8.08
C SER A 197 11.50 -7.46 -8.12
N LEU A 198 11.15 -8.00 -9.28
CA LEU A 198 11.03 -9.45 -9.54
C LEU A 198 12.27 -10.26 -9.10
N ASN A 199 13.42 -9.59 -8.94
CA ASN A 199 14.72 -10.20 -8.64
C ASN A 199 15.34 -9.79 -7.29
N GLY A 200 14.56 -9.20 -6.36
CA GLY A 200 14.96 -8.92 -4.97
C GLY A 200 16.15 -7.96 -4.74
N ARG A 201 16.69 -7.29 -5.77
CA ARG A 201 17.92 -6.48 -5.68
C ARG A 201 17.70 -4.97 -5.47
N GLN A 202 16.48 -4.44 -5.63
CA GLN A 202 16.25 -2.98 -5.55
C GLN A 202 14.95 -2.54 -4.83
N GLY A 203 14.05 -3.44 -4.43
CA GLY A 203 12.73 -3.04 -3.91
C GLY A 203 12.66 -2.91 -2.38
N LYS A 204 12.23 -1.73 -1.88
CA LYS A 204 11.61 -1.62 -0.54
C LYS A 204 10.20 -2.21 -0.50
N GLY A 205 9.66 -2.61 -1.67
CA GLY A 205 8.33 -3.18 -1.87
C GLY A 205 7.15 -2.24 -1.57
N PHE A 206 7.40 -1.08 -0.95
CA PHE A 206 6.40 -0.12 -0.52
C PHE A 206 7.09 1.19 -0.10
N LEU A 207 6.43 2.33 -0.32
CA LEU A 207 6.82 3.64 0.23
C LEU A 207 5.75 4.13 1.21
N THR A 208 6.17 4.61 2.38
CA THR A 208 5.24 5.25 3.34
C THR A 208 4.62 6.51 2.74
N PRO A 209 3.46 6.98 3.23
CA PRO A 209 2.84 8.22 2.76
C PRO A 209 3.80 9.41 2.68
N ARG A 210 4.64 9.61 3.71
CA ARG A 210 5.69 10.64 3.70
C ARG A 210 6.70 10.42 2.57
N GLN A 211 7.16 9.19 2.39
CA GLN A 211 8.12 8.86 1.34
C GLN A 211 7.55 9.06 -0.07
N VAL A 212 6.27 8.73 -0.30
CA VAL A 212 5.59 8.98 -1.58
C VAL A 212 5.65 10.47 -1.95
N LEU A 213 5.37 11.33 -0.98
CA LEU A 213 5.37 12.79 -1.16
C LEU A 213 6.78 13.36 -1.33
N GLU A 214 7.74 12.94 -0.50
CA GLU A 214 9.12 13.44 -0.55
C GLU A 214 9.90 12.96 -1.77
N GLN A 215 9.62 11.74 -2.24
CA GLN A 215 10.31 11.11 -3.38
C GLN A 215 9.52 11.23 -4.68
N ASN A 216 8.29 11.76 -4.61
CA ASN A 216 7.39 11.99 -5.73
C ASN A 216 7.19 10.76 -6.62
N ARG A 217 6.91 9.63 -5.98
CA ARG A 217 6.62 8.37 -6.66
C ARG A 217 5.99 7.37 -5.72
N GLY A 218 5.26 6.41 -6.27
CA GLY A 218 4.74 5.27 -5.52
C GLY A 218 4.05 4.28 -6.45
N ASP A 219 3.94 3.04 -5.99
CA ASP A 219 3.06 2.04 -6.59
C ASP A 219 1.60 2.21 -6.12
N CYS A 220 0.72 1.31 -6.54
CA CYS A 220 -0.69 1.35 -6.20
C CYS A 220 -0.93 1.28 -4.69
N ASP A 221 -0.25 0.36 -3.99
CA ASP A 221 -0.36 0.18 -2.54
C ASP A 221 0.09 1.44 -1.78
N SER A 222 1.22 2.02 -2.14
CA SER A 222 1.76 3.23 -1.50
C SER A 222 0.83 4.42 -1.68
N LYS A 223 0.25 4.59 -2.87
CA LYS A 223 -0.67 5.70 -3.19
C LYS A 223 -2.05 5.54 -2.56
N VAL A 224 -2.59 4.32 -2.52
CA VAL A 224 -3.83 4.02 -1.77
C VAL A 224 -3.62 4.28 -0.28
N THR A 225 -2.47 3.89 0.27
CA THR A 225 -2.12 4.16 1.67
C THR A 225 -2.00 5.65 1.96
N LEU A 226 -1.40 6.43 1.04
CA LEU A 226 -1.36 7.89 1.15
C LEU A 226 -2.77 8.49 1.15
N MET A 227 -3.63 8.10 0.20
CA MET A 227 -5.00 8.61 0.13
C MET A 227 -5.77 8.31 1.42
N ALA A 228 -5.68 7.06 1.91
CA ALA A 228 -6.32 6.66 3.15
C ALA A 228 -5.83 7.49 4.37
N ALA A 229 -4.52 7.74 4.45
CA ALA A 229 -3.95 8.55 5.53
C ALA A 229 -4.43 10.01 5.51
N MET A 230 -4.53 10.61 4.33
CA MET A 230 -4.98 12.00 4.16
C MET A 230 -6.48 12.16 4.50
N LEU A 231 -7.30 11.21 4.05
CA LEU A 231 -8.73 11.21 4.40
C LEU A 231 -8.95 10.93 5.88
N ALA A 232 -8.22 9.99 6.48
CA ALA A 232 -8.30 9.74 7.93
C ALA A 232 -7.80 10.92 8.77
N GLN A 233 -6.95 11.79 8.20
CA GLN A 233 -6.51 13.03 8.85
C GLN A 233 -7.60 14.10 8.84
N LEU A 234 -8.27 14.32 7.72
CA LEU A 234 -9.30 15.37 7.59
C LEU A 234 -10.68 14.95 8.09
N PHE A 235 -11.06 13.70 7.84
CA PHE A 235 -12.38 13.17 8.10
C PHE A 235 -12.27 11.84 8.87
N PRO A 236 -11.92 11.87 10.17
CA PRO A 236 -11.76 10.65 10.98
C PRO A 236 -13.01 9.75 11.01
N GLU A 237 -14.20 10.35 10.88
CA GLU A 237 -15.49 9.64 10.85
C GLU A 237 -15.84 9.07 9.46
N LEU A 238 -15.10 9.44 8.41
CA LEU A 238 -15.35 8.95 7.07
C LEU A 238 -14.84 7.52 6.95
N LYS A 239 -15.77 6.57 6.92
CA LYS A 239 -15.47 5.15 6.78
C LYS A 239 -14.78 4.88 5.44
N GLN A 240 -13.71 4.12 5.51
CA GLN A 240 -12.86 3.77 4.38
C GLN A 240 -12.51 2.30 4.43
N ALA A 241 -12.26 1.70 3.27
CA ALA A 241 -11.72 0.36 3.16
C ALA A 241 -10.75 0.26 1.99
N MET A 242 -9.59 -0.34 2.21
CA MET A 242 -8.67 -0.71 1.14
C MET A 242 -9.22 -1.95 0.43
N VAL A 243 -9.31 -1.89 -0.89
CA VAL A 243 -9.84 -2.97 -1.72
C VAL A 243 -8.71 -3.49 -2.59
N PHE A 244 -8.31 -4.73 -2.34
CA PHE A 244 -7.23 -5.39 -3.06
C PHE A 244 -7.83 -6.32 -4.11
N VAL A 245 -7.41 -6.14 -5.36
CA VAL A 245 -7.72 -7.04 -6.48
C VAL A 245 -6.39 -7.64 -6.99
N PRO A 246 -6.39 -8.68 -7.83
CA PRO A 246 -5.14 -9.24 -8.36
C PRO A 246 -4.23 -8.17 -8.98
N GLY A 247 -3.07 -7.95 -8.36
CA GLY A 247 -2.03 -7.02 -8.82
C GLY A 247 -2.34 -5.53 -8.66
N HIS A 248 -3.40 -5.14 -7.95
CA HIS A 248 -3.79 -3.73 -7.81
C HIS A 248 -4.55 -3.43 -6.52
N ALA A 249 -4.57 -2.16 -6.13
CA ALA A 249 -5.28 -1.67 -4.95
C ALA A 249 -6.16 -0.46 -5.31
N LEU A 250 -7.34 -0.40 -4.67
CA LEU A 250 -8.31 0.69 -4.75
C LEU A 250 -8.66 1.16 -3.32
N LEU A 251 -9.37 2.28 -3.23
CA LEU A 251 -9.95 2.75 -1.97
C LEU A 251 -11.48 2.85 -2.11
N ALA A 252 -12.19 2.21 -1.20
CA ALA A 252 -13.62 2.36 -1.00
C ALA A 252 -13.87 3.40 0.10
N VAL A 253 -14.74 4.38 -0.16
CA VAL A 253 -15.05 5.48 0.76
C VAL A 253 -16.56 5.65 0.90
N ASP A 254 -17.04 5.85 2.12
CA ASP A 254 -18.46 6.05 2.43
C ASP A 254 -18.93 7.45 2.02
N LEU A 255 -19.06 7.64 0.71
CA LEU A 255 -19.59 8.83 0.08
C LEU A 255 -20.80 8.49 -0.80
N PRO A 256 -21.76 9.43 -0.97
CA PRO A 256 -22.86 9.25 -1.90
C PRO A 256 -22.35 9.03 -3.33
N ALA A 257 -22.86 8.00 -3.99
CA ALA A 257 -22.57 7.67 -5.38
C ALA A 257 -23.65 8.22 -6.31
N LYS A 258 -23.26 8.57 -7.54
CA LYS A 258 -24.15 8.98 -8.63
C LYS A 258 -24.46 7.79 -9.56
N PRO A 259 -25.54 7.85 -10.35
CA PRO A 259 -25.80 6.85 -11.37
C PRO A 259 -24.60 6.68 -12.31
N GLY A 260 -24.12 5.44 -12.45
CA GLY A 260 -22.97 5.10 -13.28
C GLY A 260 -21.63 5.04 -12.53
N ASP A 261 -21.56 5.50 -11.28
CA ASP A 261 -20.35 5.38 -10.47
C ASP A 261 -20.06 3.91 -10.13
N ALA A 262 -18.78 3.57 -10.09
CA ALA A 262 -18.27 2.33 -9.56
C ALA A 262 -18.41 2.33 -8.03
N THR A 263 -19.11 1.32 -7.51
CA THR A 263 -19.37 1.17 -6.09
C THR A 263 -19.06 -0.24 -5.61
N LEU A 264 -18.79 -0.39 -4.30
CA LEU A 264 -18.64 -1.66 -3.63
C LEU A 264 -19.68 -1.79 -2.51
N SER A 265 -20.56 -2.78 -2.61
CA SER A 265 -21.44 -3.16 -1.51
C SER A 265 -20.72 -4.15 -0.60
N TRP A 266 -20.43 -3.74 0.64
CA TRP A 266 -19.68 -4.53 1.61
C TRP A 266 -20.21 -4.27 3.02
N GLN A 267 -20.42 -5.33 3.80
CA GLN A 267 -20.98 -5.26 5.16
C GLN A 267 -22.28 -4.45 5.29
N GLY A 268 -23.16 -4.52 4.29
CA GLY A 268 -24.45 -3.81 4.29
C GLY A 268 -24.35 -2.30 3.99
N GLN A 269 -23.14 -1.79 3.73
CA GLN A 269 -22.89 -0.41 3.29
C GLN A 269 -22.51 -0.39 1.81
N ASN A 270 -22.85 0.69 1.11
CA ASN A 270 -22.37 0.93 -0.24
C ASN A 270 -21.27 2.00 -0.22
N TYR A 271 -20.13 1.69 -0.82
CA TYR A 271 -18.97 2.56 -0.85
C TYR A 271 -18.69 3.04 -2.27
N LEU A 272 -18.31 4.30 -2.43
CA LEU A 272 -17.79 4.84 -3.68
C LEU A 272 -16.35 4.37 -3.88
N LEU A 273 -16.02 3.87 -5.07
CA LEU A 273 -14.67 3.42 -5.38
C LEU A 273 -13.82 4.55 -5.96
N LEU A 274 -12.57 4.61 -5.50
CA LEU A 274 -11.53 5.52 -5.96
C LEU A 274 -10.33 4.70 -6.44
N GLU A 275 -9.66 5.17 -7.49
CA GLU A 275 -8.43 4.58 -8.00
C GLU A 275 -7.25 5.58 -7.94
N PRO A 276 -6.53 5.68 -6.80
CA PRO A 276 -5.44 6.64 -6.62
C PRO A 276 -4.19 6.41 -7.48
N THR A 277 -4.07 5.26 -8.15
CA THR A 277 -2.82 4.78 -8.76
C THR A 277 -2.27 5.71 -9.85
N GLY A 278 -3.13 6.38 -10.63
CA GLY A 278 -2.71 7.16 -11.81
C GLY A 278 -1.96 6.31 -12.86
N PRO A 279 -1.34 6.92 -13.89
CA PRO A 279 -1.33 8.34 -14.24
C PRO A 279 -2.62 8.84 -14.90
N ALA A 280 -3.56 7.94 -15.23
CA ALA A 280 -4.87 8.34 -15.73
C ALA A 280 -5.61 9.12 -14.63
N THR A 281 -6.10 10.32 -14.99
CA THR A 281 -6.93 11.12 -14.09
C THR A 281 -8.36 10.58 -14.12
N LEU A 282 -8.67 9.66 -13.19
CA LEU A 282 -9.99 9.06 -13.06
C LEU A 282 -10.77 9.76 -11.94
N PRO A 283 -11.95 10.35 -12.23
CA PRO A 283 -12.82 10.93 -11.21
C PRO A 283 -13.21 9.93 -10.13
N ALA A 284 -13.60 10.43 -8.95
CA ALA A 284 -14.23 9.60 -7.93
C ALA A 284 -15.45 8.87 -8.50
N GLY A 285 -15.59 7.56 -8.25
CA GLY A 285 -16.60 6.73 -8.89
C GLY A 285 -16.20 6.21 -10.28
N GLN A 286 -15.01 6.52 -10.79
CA GLN A 286 -14.47 5.91 -12.00
C GLN A 286 -13.20 5.13 -11.68
N ILE A 287 -13.15 3.89 -12.15
CA ILE A 287 -12.00 2.98 -12.00
C ILE A 287 -11.69 2.37 -13.37
N ALA A 288 -10.48 1.87 -13.56
CA ALA A 288 -10.09 1.22 -14.80
C ALA A 288 -11.03 0.03 -15.11
N SER A 289 -11.26 -0.25 -16.39
CA SER A 289 -12.16 -1.34 -16.82
C SER A 289 -11.73 -2.71 -16.29
N THR A 290 -10.42 -2.93 -16.15
CA THR A 290 -9.83 -4.11 -15.52
C THR A 290 -10.17 -4.19 -14.03
N SER A 291 -9.96 -3.11 -13.28
CA SER A 291 -10.36 -2.97 -11.87
C SER A 291 -11.85 -3.24 -11.70
N LYS A 292 -12.70 -2.66 -12.56
CA LYS A 292 -14.15 -2.85 -12.54
C LYS A 292 -14.54 -4.30 -12.73
N THR A 293 -13.95 -4.98 -13.71
CA THR A 293 -14.22 -6.40 -13.97
C THR A 293 -13.91 -7.27 -12.75
N LEU A 294 -12.78 -7.01 -12.08
CA LEU A 294 -12.37 -7.75 -10.89
C LEU A 294 -13.29 -7.46 -9.69
N VAL A 295 -13.71 -6.21 -9.52
CA VAL A 295 -14.66 -5.84 -8.46
C VAL A 295 -16.04 -6.47 -8.70
N ASP A 296 -16.59 -6.33 -9.90
CA ASP A 296 -17.91 -6.87 -10.26
C ASP A 296 -17.96 -8.40 -10.12
N SER A 297 -16.85 -9.08 -10.43
CA SER A 297 -16.70 -10.53 -10.27
C SER A 297 -16.31 -10.98 -8.86
N LYS A 298 -16.23 -10.05 -7.90
CA LYS A 298 -15.86 -10.30 -6.49
C LYS A 298 -14.49 -10.95 -6.31
N GLN A 299 -13.57 -10.72 -7.25
CA GLN A 299 -12.17 -11.10 -7.12
C GLN A 299 -11.42 -10.04 -6.30
N LEU A 300 -11.84 -9.90 -5.03
CA LEU A 300 -11.37 -8.85 -4.15
C LEU A 300 -11.23 -9.34 -2.70
N SER A 301 -10.35 -8.66 -1.98
CA SER A 301 -10.22 -8.73 -0.53
C SER A 301 -10.34 -7.31 0.02
N VAL A 302 -11.10 -7.14 1.10
CA VAL A 302 -11.38 -5.82 1.69
C VAL A 302 -10.77 -5.74 3.09
N GLN A 303 -10.07 -4.64 3.38
CA GLN A 303 -9.58 -4.33 4.72
C GLN A 303 -10.13 -2.96 5.16
N PRO A 304 -10.92 -2.88 6.25
CA PRO A 304 -11.39 -1.59 6.76
C PRO A 304 -10.21 -0.76 7.26
N VAL A 305 -10.22 0.54 7.00
CA VAL A 305 -9.23 1.48 7.51
C VAL A 305 -9.70 1.98 8.88
N GLN A 306 -9.40 1.20 9.91
CA GLN A 306 -9.75 1.50 11.29
C GLN A 306 -8.67 0.95 12.23
N GLU A 307 -8.55 1.53 13.43
CA GLU A 307 -7.65 1.01 14.45
C GLU A 307 -8.06 -0.42 14.83
N LYS A 308 -7.08 -1.30 15.08
CA LYS A 308 -7.37 -2.63 15.64
C LYS A 308 -7.88 -2.41 17.07
N GLY A 309 -9.11 -2.86 17.34
CA GLY A 309 -9.72 -2.84 18.67
C GLY A 309 -9.09 -3.84 19.64
#